data_AF-A0A9P1LFC2-F1
#
_entry.id   AF-A0A9P1LFC2-F1
#
_cell.length_a   1.000
_cell.length_b   1.000
_cell.length_c   1.000
_cell.angle_alpha   90.00
_cell.angle_beta   90.00
_cell.angle_gamma   90.00
#
_symmetry.space_group_name_H-M   'P 1'
#
loop_
_entity.id
_entity.type
_entity.pdbx_description
1 polymer ?
#
loop_
_entity_poly.entity_id
_entity_poly.type
_entity_poly.pdbx_seq_one_letter_code
_entity_poly.pdbx_strand_id
1 'polypeptide(L)'
;MTDVAPAKLSDTKVHVLNASGRGGQAADIAGALQDLGFAQPTAANDPIYAGTRLDCQGQIRFGTAGQATAAALWLVAPCTELYHDSRADDSVDLALGTDFTTLAHNDDIDAVLANLRPGATEPSDPALLAKIHANSC
;
A
#
# COMPACT_ATOMS: atom_id res chain seq x y z
N MET A 1 7.31 -0.36 11.11
CA MET A 1 7.51 -0.42 9.64
C MET A 1 8.42 0.69 9.12
N THR A 2 8.59 1.79 9.87
CA THR A 2 9.45 2.92 9.51
C THR A 2 10.91 2.58 9.22
N ASP A 3 11.46 1.52 9.83
CA ASP A 3 12.84 1.07 9.62
C ASP A 3 13.01 0.10 8.43
N VAL A 4 11.91 -0.25 7.75
CA VAL A 4 11.94 -1.15 6.58
C VAL A 4 12.08 -0.29 5.33
N ALA A 5 13.15 -0.54 4.56
CA ALA A 5 13.33 0.08 3.27
C ALA A 5 12.20 -0.35 2.31
N PRO A 6 11.44 0.59 1.71
CA PRO A 6 10.40 0.25 0.74
C PRO A 6 10.98 -0.44 -0.50
N ALA A 7 10.20 -1.37 -1.06
CA ALA A 7 10.54 -2.02 -2.33
C ALA A 7 10.53 -1.02 -3.50
N LYS A 8 11.27 -1.34 -4.55
CA LYS A 8 11.08 -0.68 -5.86
C LYS A 8 9.64 -0.96 -6.33
N LEU A 9 8.97 0.06 -6.86
CA LEU A 9 7.55 -0.03 -7.18
C LEU A 9 7.27 -1.12 -8.24
N SER A 10 8.18 -1.31 -9.19
CA SER A 10 8.07 -2.35 -10.23
C SER A 10 8.21 -3.79 -9.70
N ASP A 11 8.71 -3.96 -8.49
CA ASP A 11 9.03 -5.28 -7.92
C ASP A 11 7.93 -5.75 -6.95
N THR A 12 6.91 -4.91 -6.70
CA THR A 12 5.84 -5.20 -5.75
C THR A 12 4.82 -6.21 -6.30
N LYS A 13 4.23 -7.01 -5.41
CA LYS A 13 3.08 -7.87 -5.73
C LYS A 13 1.89 -7.48 -4.87
N VAL A 14 1.00 -6.67 -5.43
CA VAL A 14 -0.14 -6.08 -4.69
C VAL A 14 -1.46 -6.64 -5.18
N HIS A 15 -2.32 -7.01 -4.23
CA HIS A 15 -3.74 -7.25 -4.48
C HIS A 15 -4.57 -6.16 -3.79
N VAL A 16 -5.41 -5.47 -4.54
CA VAL A 16 -6.35 -4.51 -3.97
C VAL A 16 -7.66 -5.24 -3.71
N LEU A 17 -8.08 -5.28 -2.45
CA LEU A 17 -9.27 -6.00 -2.00
C LEU A 17 -10.34 -5.02 -1.54
N ASN A 18 -11.55 -5.16 -2.05
CA ASN A 18 -12.68 -4.33 -1.64
C ASN A 18 -13.36 -4.91 -0.40
N ALA A 19 -13.25 -4.20 0.73
CA ALA A 19 -14.00 -4.47 1.97
C ALA A 19 -14.93 -3.29 2.35
N SER A 20 -15.09 -2.30 1.46
CA SER A 20 -15.81 -1.05 1.70
C SER A 20 -17.29 -1.12 1.31
N GLY A 21 -17.64 -2.03 0.40
CA GLY A 21 -18.97 -2.12 -0.20
C GLY A 21 -19.23 -1.11 -1.32
N ARG A 22 -18.23 -0.31 -1.72
CA ARG A 22 -18.31 0.61 -2.86
C ARG A 22 -17.92 -0.11 -4.14
N GLY A 23 -18.87 -0.31 -5.07
CA GLY A 23 -18.61 -1.02 -6.33
C GLY A 23 -17.49 -0.34 -7.15
N GLY A 24 -16.58 -1.14 -7.73
CA GLY A 24 -15.49 -0.64 -8.58
C GLY A 24 -14.24 -0.13 -7.86
N GLN A 25 -14.33 0.20 -6.57
CA GLN A 25 -13.26 0.91 -5.87
C GLN A 25 -11.90 0.19 -5.88
N ALA A 26 -11.87 -1.14 -5.76
CA ALA A 26 -10.60 -1.88 -5.83
C ALA A 26 -9.92 -1.76 -7.20
N ALA A 27 -10.68 -1.72 -8.29
CA ALA A 27 -10.13 -1.53 -9.63
C ALA A 27 -9.62 -0.09 -9.82
N ASP A 28 -10.35 0.90 -9.30
CA ASP A 28 -9.93 2.31 -9.37
C ASP A 28 -8.61 2.53 -8.61
N ILE A 29 -8.49 1.98 -7.40
CA ILE A 29 -7.25 2.08 -6.60
C ILE A 29 -6.11 1.26 -7.21
N ALA A 30 -6.39 0.09 -7.81
CA ALA A 30 -5.37 -0.67 -8.54
C ALA A 30 -4.82 0.12 -9.74
N GLY A 31 -5.68 0.83 -10.47
CA GLY A 31 -5.27 1.74 -11.55
C GLY A 31 -4.43 2.90 -11.04
N ALA A 32 -4.85 3.55 -9.95
CA ALA A 32 -4.09 4.64 -9.34
C ALA A 32 -2.69 4.19 -8.86
N LEU A 33 -2.57 3.00 -8.27
CA LEU A 33 -1.27 2.43 -7.89
C LEU A 33 -0.39 2.17 -9.12
N GLN A 34 -0.97 1.64 -10.20
CA GLN A 34 -0.24 1.45 -11.46
C GLN A 34 0.28 2.77 -12.02
N ASP A 35 -0.53 3.84 -12.01
CA ASP A 35 -0.13 5.18 -12.47
C ASP A 35 1.04 5.76 -11.66
N LEU A 36 1.14 5.40 -10.37
CA LEU A 36 2.29 5.78 -9.53
C LEU A 36 3.57 5.00 -9.88
N GLY A 37 3.45 3.85 -10.54
CA GLY A 37 4.55 3.01 -11.00
C GLY A 37 4.65 1.66 -10.31
N PHE A 38 3.65 1.26 -9.52
CA PHE A 38 3.59 -0.10 -8.97
C PHE A 38 3.43 -1.11 -10.11
N ALA A 39 4.05 -2.28 -9.97
CA ALA A 39 3.71 -3.42 -10.83
C ALA A 39 2.20 -3.68 -10.77
N GLN A 40 1.61 -4.00 -11.93
CA GLN A 40 0.15 -4.10 -12.13
C GLN A 40 -0.53 -4.83 -10.96
N PRO A 41 -1.26 -4.11 -10.10
CA PRO A 41 -1.99 -4.75 -9.01
C PRO A 41 -3.20 -5.50 -9.56
N THR A 42 -3.63 -6.53 -8.84
CA THR A 42 -4.94 -7.15 -9.07
C THR A 42 -6.03 -6.44 -8.27
N ALA A 43 -7.29 -6.63 -8.66
CA ALA A 43 -8.44 -6.09 -7.95
C ALA A 43 -9.49 -7.18 -7.73
N ALA A 44 -9.98 -7.32 -6.51
CA ALA A 44 -11.02 -8.29 -6.13
C ALA A 44 -11.85 -7.81 -4.93
N ASN A 45 -12.87 -8.56 -4.55
CA ASN A 45 -13.55 -8.37 -3.26
C ASN A 45 -12.78 -9.09 -2.15
N ASP A 46 -12.78 -8.52 -0.95
CA ASP A 46 -12.12 -9.12 0.21
C ASP A 46 -12.93 -10.32 0.74
N PRO A 47 -12.38 -11.56 0.72
CA PRO A 47 -13.10 -12.72 1.24
C PRO A 47 -13.25 -12.69 2.76
N ILE A 48 -12.37 -12.00 3.50
CA ILE A 48 -12.41 -11.95 4.97
C ILE A 48 -13.62 -11.14 5.43
N TYR A 49 -13.92 -10.06 4.72
CA TYR A 49 -15.04 -9.16 5.01
C TYR A 49 -16.22 -9.40 4.06
N ALA A 50 -16.39 -10.61 3.51
CA ALA A 50 -17.49 -10.89 2.58
C ALA A 50 -18.90 -10.74 3.20
N GLY A 51 -19.02 -10.94 4.53
CA GLY A 51 -20.28 -10.86 5.27
C GLY A 51 -20.49 -9.57 6.07
N THR A 52 -19.51 -8.67 6.07
CA THR A 52 -19.54 -7.41 6.83
C THR A 52 -18.74 -6.33 6.10
N ARG A 53 -18.45 -5.20 6.71
CA ARG A 53 -17.56 -4.18 6.14
C ARG A 53 -16.37 -3.94 7.06
N LEU A 54 -15.26 -3.51 6.46
CA LEU A 54 -14.09 -3.06 7.21
C LEU A 54 -14.29 -1.59 7.57
N ASP A 55 -14.78 -1.32 8.78
CA ASP A 55 -15.16 0.02 9.26
C ASP A 55 -13.96 0.86 9.74
N CYS A 56 -13.03 1.12 8.82
CA CYS A 56 -11.88 2.01 9.00
C CYS A 56 -11.33 2.45 7.63
N GLN A 57 -10.12 3.02 7.60
CA GLN A 57 -9.40 3.32 6.36
C GLN A 57 -9.09 2.04 5.58
N GLY A 58 -8.57 1.00 6.24
CA GLY A 58 -8.21 -0.24 5.56
C GLY A 58 -7.09 -0.97 6.26
N GLN A 59 -6.63 -2.05 5.63
CA GLN A 59 -5.53 -2.88 6.13
C GLN A 59 -4.52 -3.16 5.02
N ILE A 60 -3.24 -3.14 5.36
CA ILE A 60 -2.17 -3.71 4.55
C ILE A 60 -1.78 -5.04 5.20
N ARG A 61 -2.07 -6.15 4.51
CA ARG A 61 -1.85 -7.52 5.00
C ARG A 61 -0.68 -8.15 4.27
N PHE A 62 0.31 -8.64 5.01
CA PHE A 62 1.57 -9.11 4.44
C PHE A 62 2.25 -10.15 5.33
N GLY A 63 3.09 -10.99 4.72
CA GLY A 63 4.02 -11.87 5.42
C GLY A 63 5.42 -11.28 5.48
N THR A 64 6.36 -12.00 6.10
CA THR A 64 7.75 -11.55 6.26
C THR A 64 8.42 -11.22 4.92
N ALA A 65 8.17 -12.00 3.88
CA ALA A 65 8.76 -11.78 2.55
C ALA A 65 8.18 -10.53 1.84
N GLY A 66 6.97 -10.10 2.20
CA GLY A 66 6.29 -8.94 1.61
C GLY A 66 6.53 -7.62 2.33
N GLN A 67 7.36 -7.57 3.38
CA GLN A 67 7.53 -6.37 4.23
C GLN A 67 7.95 -5.13 3.44
N ALA A 68 8.86 -5.26 2.48
CA ALA A 68 9.30 -4.13 1.66
C ALA A 68 8.19 -3.61 0.74
N THR A 69 7.36 -4.51 0.18
CA THR A 69 6.16 -4.13 -0.60
C THR A 69 5.13 -3.44 0.29
N ALA A 70 4.92 -3.94 1.50
CA ALA A 70 4.01 -3.33 2.47
C ALA A 70 4.48 -1.93 2.88
N ALA A 71 5.78 -1.74 3.09
CA ALA A 71 6.37 -0.43 3.37
C ALA A 71 6.15 0.56 2.20
N ALA A 72 6.28 0.11 0.95
CA ALA A 72 6.00 0.94 -0.22
C ALA A 72 4.52 1.33 -0.32
N LEU A 73 3.60 0.39 -0.11
CA LEU A 73 2.16 0.65 -0.08
C LEU A 73 1.77 1.61 1.05
N TRP A 74 2.41 1.48 2.21
CA TRP A 74 2.10 2.29 3.38
C TRP A 74 2.44 3.79 3.20
N LEU A 75 3.31 4.14 2.25
CA LEU A 75 3.54 5.55 1.88
C LEU A 75 2.29 6.21 1.31
N VAL A 76 1.52 5.47 0.51
CA VAL A 76 0.35 5.96 -0.23
C VAL A 76 -0.97 5.55 0.42
N ALA A 77 -0.93 4.73 1.46
CA ALA A 77 -2.06 4.37 2.31
C ALA A 77 -1.65 4.46 3.80
N PRO A 78 -1.19 5.63 4.29
CA PRO A 78 -0.51 5.72 5.58
C PRO A 78 -1.42 5.45 6.78
N CYS A 79 -2.72 5.66 6.64
CA CYS A 79 -3.69 5.50 7.72
C CYS A 79 -4.30 4.10 7.81
N THR A 80 -3.82 3.15 7.00
CA THR A 80 -4.26 1.75 7.09
C THR A 80 -3.54 1.02 8.20
N GLU A 81 -4.22 0.06 8.83
CA GLU A 81 -3.62 -0.83 9.81
C GLU A 81 -2.66 -1.80 9.13
N LEU A 82 -1.47 -1.99 9.71
CA LEU A 82 -0.51 -2.99 9.25
C LEU A 82 -0.79 -4.33 9.93
N TYR A 83 -1.13 -5.35 9.14
CA TYR A 83 -1.42 -6.68 9.64
C TYR A 83 -0.40 -7.69 9.10
N HIS A 84 0.52 -8.12 9.97
CA HIS A 84 1.46 -9.17 9.63
C HIS A 84 0.79 -10.53 9.79
N ASP A 85 0.58 -11.25 8.70
CA ASP A 85 0.03 -12.60 8.72
C ASP A 85 1.12 -13.67 8.48
N SER A 86 0.70 -14.92 8.35
CA SER A 86 1.59 -16.07 8.21
C SER A 86 1.79 -16.52 6.76
N ARG A 87 1.48 -15.70 5.75
CA ARG A 87 1.74 -16.05 4.35
C ARG A 87 3.25 -16.18 4.10
N ALA A 88 3.62 -17.13 3.25
CA ALA A 88 5.03 -17.44 2.97
C ALA A 88 5.57 -16.69 1.74
N ASP A 89 4.70 -16.15 0.90
CA ASP A 89 5.08 -15.40 -0.29
C ASP A 89 5.25 -13.90 0.00
N ASP A 90 5.67 -13.17 -1.03
CA ASP A 90 5.91 -11.73 -1.04
C ASP A 90 4.68 -10.91 -1.49
N SER A 91 3.50 -11.54 -1.57
CA SER A 91 2.26 -10.82 -1.89
C SER A 91 1.81 -9.95 -0.72
N VAL A 92 1.19 -8.82 -1.06
CA VAL A 92 0.62 -7.90 -0.09
C VAL A 92 -0.78 -7.53 -0.51
N ASP A 93 -1.73 -7.61 0.42
CA ASP A 93 -3.10 -7.18 0.16
C ASP A 93 -3.33 -5.80 0.75
N LEU A 94 -3.85 -4.88 -0.06
CA LEU A 94 -4.44 -3.63 0.38
C LEU A 94 -5.96 -3.81 0.45
N ALA A 95 -6.49 -4.06 1.65
CA ALA A 95 -7.92 -4.15 1.89
C ALA A 95 -8.50 -2.76 2.17
N LEU A 96 -9.38 -2.30 1.28
CA LEU A 96 -10.00 -0.98 1.33
C LEU A 96 -11.19 -1.00 2.28
N GLY A 97 -11.12 -0.20 3.35
CA GLY A 97 -12.21 -0.03 4.29
C GLY A 97 -13.26 0.99 3.83
N THR A 98 -14.33 1.13 4.61
CA THR A 98 -15.46 2.02 4.31
C THR A 98 -15.07 3.50 4.26
N ASP A 99 -14.00 3.88 4.97
CA ASP A 99 -13.48 5.25 5.03
C ASP A 99 -12.40 5.52 3.97
N PHE A 100 -11.91 4.49 3.26
CA PHE A 100 -10.92 4.69 2.21
C PHE A 100 -11.52 5.53 1.08
N THR A 101 -10.81 6.58 0.68
CA THR A 101 -11.21 7.43 -0.44
C THR A 101 -10.24 7.30 -1.61
N THR A 102 -8.99 7.69 -1.37
CA THR A 102 -7.95 7.85 -2.39
C THR A 102 -6.60 7.51 -1.77
N LEU A 103 -5.61 7.25 -2.62
CA LEU A 103 -4.22 7.19 -2.18
C LEU A 103 -3.79 8.56 -1.64
N ALA A 104 -2.97 8.55 -0.60
CA ALA A 104 -2.32 9.73 -0.08
C ALA A 104 -1.25 10.23 -1.06
N HIS A 105 -1.13 11.55 -1.14
CA HIS A 105 -0.18 12.23 -2.01
C HIS A 105 0.19 13.57 -1.39
N ASN A 106 1.49 13.89 -1.43
CA ASN A 106 2.09 15.18 -1.11
C ASN A 106 3.54 15.18 -1.62
N ASP A 107 4.21 16.33 -1.55
CA ASP A 107 5.58 16.50 -2.05
C ASP A 107 6.58 15.51 -1.43
N ASP A 108 6.43 15.18 -0.13
CA ASP A 108 7.31 14.23 0.56
C ASP A 108 7.10 12.80 0.03
N ILE A 109 5.84 12.37 -0.12
CA ILE A 109 5.46 11.05 -0.68
C ILE A 109 5.97 10.94 -2.11
N ASP A 110 5.74 11.96 -2.94
CA ASP A 110 6.15 11.95 -4.35
C ASP A 110 7.67 11.85 -4.51
N ALA A 111 8.42 12.59 -3.69
CA ALA A 111 9.88 12.54 -3.68
C ALA A 111 10.38 11.12 -3.36
N VAL A 112 9.77 10.45 -2.38
CA VAL A 112 10.12 9.06 -2.06
C VAL A 112 9.72 8.12 -3.20
N LEU A 113 8.51 8.23 -3.74
CA LEU A 113 8.05 7.37 -4.84
C LEU A 113 8.93 7.51 -6.08
N ALA A 114 9.42 8.71 -6.38
CA ALA A 114 10.37 8.94 -7.48
C ALA A 114 11.66 8.14 -7.30
N ASN A 115 12.18 8.03 -6.06
CA ASN A 115 13.37 7.24 -5.75
C ASN A 115 13.12 5.72 -5.74
N LEU A 116 11.85 5.29 -5.72
CA LEU A 116 11.46 3.88 -5.80
C LEU A 116 11.15 3.42 -7.22
N ARG A 117 11.14 4.32 -8.21
CA ARG A 117 10.95 3.97 -9.62
C ARG A 117 12.19 3.30 -10.23
N PRO A 118 12.04 2.56 -11.35
CA PRO A 118 13.16 2.01 -12.09
C PRO A 118 14.17 3.09 -12.48
N GLY A 119 15.46 2.81 -12.31
CA GLY A 119 16.55 3.73 -12.68
C GLY A 119 16.96 4.73 -11.59
N ALA A 120 16.21 4.86 -10.49
CA ALA A 120 16.65 5.65 -9.35
C ALA A 120 17.83 4.96 -8.63
N THR A 121 18.95 5.66 -8.55
CA THR A 121 20.22 5.18 -7.98
C THR A 121 20.41 5.55 -6.51
N GLU A 122 19.62 6.50 -6.01
CA GLU A 122 19.72 6.96 -4.62
C GLU A 122 18.78 6.15 -3.72
N PRO A 123 19.25 5.74 -2.52
CA PRO A 123 18.37 5.11 -1.54
C PRO A 123 17.36 6.12 -1.00
N SER A 124 16.17 5.66 -0.62
CA SER A 124 15.15 6.50 0.02
C SER A 124 15.68 7.05 1.35
N ASP A 125 15.49 8.35 1.60
CA ASP A 125 15.92 9.02 2.83
C ASP A 125 15.10 8.52 4.04
N PRO A 126 15.72 7.85 5.03
CA PRO A 126 15.02 7.36 6.22
C PRO A 126 14.37 8.47 7.05
N ALA A 127 14.93 9.68 7.07
CA ALA A 127 14.36 10.80 7.79
C ALA A 127 13.05 11.27 7.12
N LEU A 128 13.00 11.24 5.79
CA LEU A 128 11.80 11.57 5.02
C LEU A 128 10.72 10.49 5.20
N LEU A 129 11.09 9.21 5.18
CA LEU A 129 10.16 8.11 5.49
C LEU A 129 9.55 8.27 6.89
N ALA A 130 10.38 8.54 7.90
CA ALA A 130 9.90 8.77 9.26
C ALA A 130 8.96 9.99 9.34
N LYS A 131 9.27 11.09 8.62
CA LYS A 131 8.45 12.29 8.56
C LYS A 131 7.07 12.01 7.94
N ILE A 132 7.00 11.25 6.84
CA ILE A 132 5.73 10.88 6.18
C ILE A 132 4.82 10.17 7.18
N HIS A 133 5.35 9.18 7.90
CA HIS A 133 4.56 8.40 8.84
C HIS A 133 4.24 9.16 10.14
N ALA A 134 5.14 10.01 10.65
CA ALA A 134 4.90 10.78 11.87
C ALA A 134 3.87 11.91 11.70
N ASN A 135 3.70 12.43 10.47
CA ASN A 135 2.74 13.48 10.16
C ASN A 135 1.45 12.94 9.54
N SER A 136 1.33 11.63 9.42
CA SER A 136 0.10 10.97 9.02
C SER A 136 -0.80 10.72 10.24
N CYS A 137 -1.94 10.08 10.01
CA CYS A 137 -2.65 9.37 11.07
C CYS A 137 -1.67 8.50 11.89
#